data_AF-A0A2D8GCK0-F1
#
_entry.id   AF-A0A2D8GCK0-F1
#
_cell.length_a   1.000
_cell.length_b   1.000
_cell.length_c   1.000
_cell.angle_alpha   90.00
_cell.angle_beta   90.00
_cell.angle_gamma   90.00
#
_symmetry.space_group_name_H-M   'P 1'
#
loop_
_entity.id
_entity.type
_entity.pdbx_description
1 polymer ?
#
loop_
_entity_poly.entity_id
_entity_poly.type
_entity_poly.pdbx_seq_one_letter_code
_entity_poly.pdbx_strand_id
1 'polypeptide(L)'
;MNRSELIKTLLNKSSLSVKDLADKLNINRSNYYLWTSSRSVPKQSTINRLAELLDLKIIWYNKNEGEISELEKNTNIEQNTNDLIQYQRQEIKRLQYENDRLKQNSVESILFSEQEYDWSTTVDIKANLRGIKRRIKKIENIGSLAKHLKTTEEALLPYFDQGRWYKMNDHPINKIITSQSLKNLAKKTNLFSEIITNFKNLGKFFTGDHFITIFVDYSLAGNLCRTICYCKIIESEKITIVNKCKIISD
;
A
#
# COMPACT_ATOMS: atom_id res chain seq x y z
N MET A 1 56.62 24.97 -2.43
CA MET A 1 56.02 25.68 -3.60
C MET A 1 55.45 27.00 -3.12
N ASN A 2 55.58 28.08 -3.91
CA ASN A 2 54.93 29.35 -3.59
C ASN A 2 53.42 29.33 -3.94
N ARG A 3 52.64 30.29 -3.46
CA ARG A 3 51.18 30.35 -3.70
C ARG A 3 50.76 30.36 -5.17
N SER A 4 51.56 30.96 -6.05
CA SER A 4 51.29 30.99 -7.50
C SER A 4 51.51 29.61 -8.15
N GLU A 5 52.54 28.89 -7.70
CA GLU A 5 52.80 27.51 -8.10
C GLU A 5 51.73 26.56 -7.58
N LEU A 6 51.35 26.68 -6.30
CA LEU A 6 50.31 25.85 -5.68
C LEU A 6 48.99 25.94 -6.43
N ILE A 7 48.50 27.16 -6.71
CA ILE A 7 47.23 27.32 -7.43
C ILE A 7 47.30 26.75 -8.85
N LYS A 8 48.40 26.96 -9.58
CA LYS A 8 48.57 26.41 -10.93
C LYS A 8 48.58 24.89 -10.93
N THR A 9 49.31 24.29 -10.00
CA THR A 9 49.39 22.83 -9.91
C THR A 9 48.04 22.22 -9.57
N LEU A 10 47.28 22.82 -8.65
CA LEU A 10 45.93 22.34 -8.32
C LEU A 10 44.96 22.50 -9.50
N LEU A 11 44.99 23.64 -10.20
CA LEU A 11 44.14 23.85 -11.38
C LEU A 11 44.48 22.88 -12.51
N ASN A 12 45.76 22.58 -12.73
CA ASN A 12 46.19 21.60 -13.75
C ASN A 12 45.84 20.15 -13.37
N LYS A 13 45.78 19.83 -12.07
CA LYS A 13 45.33 18.52 -11.59
C LYS A 13 43.81 18.35 -11.65
N SER A 14 43.06 19.45 -11.74
CA SER A 14 41.60 19.42 -11.80
C SER A 14 41.13 18.95 -13.18
N SER A 15 40.28 17.93 -13.20
CA SER A 15 39.52 17.50 -14.40
C SER A 15 38.22 18.29 -14.60
N LEU A 16 37.89 19.20 -13.68
CA LEU A 16 36.67 20.00 -13.71
C LEU A 16 36.74 21.12 -14.75
N SER A 17 35.59 21.45 -15.36
CA SER A 17 35.51 22.60 -16.26
C SER A 17 35.69 23.91 -15.50
N VAL A 18 36.11 24.98 -16.21
CA VAL A 18 36.26 26.33 -15.61
C VAL A 18 34.94 26.81 -14.98
N LYS A 19 33.80 26.45 -15.57
CA LYS A 19 32.48 26.75 -15.03
C LYS A 19 32.26 26.03 -13.70
N ASP A 20 32.50 24.72 -13.66
CA ASP A 20 32.26 23.92 -12.45
C ASP A 20 33.21 24.32 -11.31
N LEU A 21 34.47 24.66 -11.64
CA LEU A 21 35.42 25.19 -10.66
C LEU A 21 34.95 26.52 -10.08
N ALA A 22 34.50 27.44 -10.94
CA ALA A 22 34.02 28.74 -10.50
C ALA A 22 32.79 28.63 -9.60
N ASP A 23 31.83 27.78 -9.98
CA ASP A 23 30.60 27.54 -9.24
C ASP A 23 30.90 26.87 -7.88
N LYS A 24 31.74 25.83 -7.85
CA LYS A 24 32.11 25.12 -6.60
C LYS A 24 32.95 25.96 -5.64
N LEU A 25 33.84 26.82 -6.16
CA LEU A 25 34.65 27.72 -5.34
C LEU A 25 33.91 29.01 -4.96
N ASN A 26 32.73 29.26 -5.56
CA ASN A 26 31.98 30.51 -5.46
C ASN A 26 32.84 31.73 -5.84
N ILE A 27 33.42 31.70 -7.04
CA ILE A 27 34.29 32.75 -7.58
C ILE A 27 33.85 33.12 -9.00
N ASN A 28 34.27 34.30 -9.47
CA ASN A 28 34.09 34.64 -10.88
C ASN A 28 35.00 33.78 -11.77
N ARG A 29 34.49 33.31 -12.91
CA ARG A 29 35.27 32.56 -13.93
C ARG A 29 36.52 33.30 -14.39
N SER A 30 36.50 34.65 -14.40
CA SER A 30 37.68 35.45 -14.74
C SER A 30 38.87 35.18 -13.81
N ASN A 31 38.63 34.86 -12.53
CA ASN A 31 39.68 34.59 -11.56
C ASN A 31 40.52 33.36 -11.94
N TYR A 32 39.91 32.34 -12.54
CA TYR A 32 40.63 31.17 -13.06
C TYR A 32 41.75 31.60 -14.02
N TYR A 33 41.42 32.43 -15.02
CA TYR A 33 42.38 32.89 -16.03
C TYR A 33 43.44 33.83 -15.45
N LEU A 34 43.09 34.63 -14.44
CA LEU A 34 44.05 35.50 -13.75
C LEU A 34 45.06 34.68 -12.92
N TRP A 35 44.64 33.57 -12.32
CA TRP A 35 45.51 32.69 -11.55
C TRP A 35 46.42 31.84 -12.44
N THR A 36 45.89 31.31 -13.55
CA THR A 36 46.71 30.56 -14.53
C THR A 36 47.75 31.43 -15.21
N SER A 37 47.45 32.71 -15.44
CA SER A 37 48.40 33.69 -15.99
C SER A 37 49.29 34.36 -14.93
N SER A 38 49.17 33.99 -13.64
CA SER A 38 49.86 34.64 -12.52
C SER A 38 49.65 36.15 -12.38
N ARG A 39 48.59 36.70 -13.00
CA ARG A 39 48.21 38.11 -12.86
C ARG A 39 47.56 38.42 -11.52
N SER A 40 47.08 37.40 -10.82
CA SER A 40 46.65 37.50 -9.43
C SER A 40 46.92 36.20 -8.66
N VAL A 41 46.94 36.28 -7.33
CA VAL A 41 47.18 35.12 -6.45
C VAL A 41 46.05 35.02 -5.42
N PRO A 42 45.32 33.90 -5.37
CA PRO A 42 44.21 33.72 -4.43
C PRO A 42 44.67 33.59 -2.98
N LYS A 43 43.79 33.95 -2.03
CA LYS A 43 44.01 33.77 -0.59
C LYS A 43 44.28 32.29 -0.25
N GLN A 44 45.03 32.03 0.84
CA GLN A 44 45.30 30.66 1.29
C GLN A 44 44.02 29.84 1.49
N SER A 45 42.96 30.45 2.03
CA SER A 45 41.66 29.79 2.20
C SER A 45 41.06 29.31 0.88
N THR A 46 41.21 30.06 -0.21
CA THR A 46 40.75 29.66 -1.54
C THR A 46 41.60 28.53 -2.12
N ILE A 47 42.91 28.55 -1.88
CA ILE A 47 43.83 27.48 -2.30
C ILE A 47 43.50 26.18 -1.55
N ASN A 48 43.24 26.26 -0.25
CA ASN A 48 42.84 25.10 0.57
C ASN A 48 41.51 24.51 0.08
N ARG A 49 40.49 25.35 -0.18
CA ARG A 49 39.21 24.88 -0.72
C ARG A 49 39.36 24.18 -2.07
N LEU A 50 40.24 24.67 -2.93
CA LEU A 50 40.53 23.97 -4.20
C LEU A 50 41.25 22.64 -3.96
N ALA A 51 42.19 22.58 -3.02
CA ALA A 51 42.86 21.32 -2.67
C ALA A 51 41.86 20.29 -2.13
N GLU A 52 40.96 20.70 -1.23
CA GLU A 52 39.90 19.84 -0.68
C GLU A 52 38.96 19.30 -1.77
N LEU A 53 38.58 20.13 -2.76
CA LEU A 53 37.79 19.67 -3.91
C LEU A 53 38.47 18.57 -4.74
N LEU A 54 39.79 18.42 -4.61
CA LEU A 54 40.61 17.44 -5.31
C LEU A 54 41.09 16.31 -4.39
N ASP A 55 40.51 16.17 -3.19
CA ASP A 55 40.92 15.20 -2.17
C ASP A 55 42.40 15.34 -1.74
N LEU A 56 42.88 16.59 -1.69
CA LEU A 56 44.24 16.94 -1.29
C LEU A 56 44.21 17.91 -0.09
N LYS A 57 45.32 18.02 0.63
CA LYS A 57 45.57 19.06 1.65
C LYS A 57 46.81 19.87 1.31
N ILE A 58 46.84 21.12 1.75
CA ILE A 58 48.04 21.97 1.68
C ILE A 58 48.65 22.08 3.07
N ILE A 59 49.91 21.67 3.20
CA ILE A 59 50.71 21.88 4.41
C ILE A 59 51.47 23.20 4.21
N TRP A 60 51.08 24.24 4.96
CA TRP A 60 51.70 25.56 4.86
C TRP A 60 52.92 25.64 5.77
N TYR A 61 54.07 26.00 5.20
CA TYR A 61 55.29 26.30 5.98
C TYR A 61 55.29 27.75 6.46
N ASN A 62 54.69 28.64 5.68
CA ASN A 62 54.50 30.04 6.03
C ASN A 62 53.31 30.65 5.25
N LYS A 63 53.15 31.97 5.29
CA LYS A 63 52.05 32.70 4.65
C LYS A 63 52.02 32.57 3.11
N ASN A 64 53.16 32.23 2.49
CA ASN A 64 53.33 32.24 1.04
C ASN A 64 53.81 30.91 0.45
N GLU A 65 54.25 29.97 1.28
CA GLU A 65 54.84 28.72 0.84
C GLU A 65 54.24 27.51 1.56
N GLY A 66 54.07 26.44 0.81
CA GLY A 66 53.59 25.16 1.31
C GLY A 66 53.83 24.02 0.31
N GLU A 67 53.33 22.85 0.67
CA GLU A 67 53.35 21.64 -0.15
C GLU A 67 51.97 21.00 -0.25
N ILE A 68 51.76 20.23 -1.32
CA ILE A 68 50.54 19.46 -1.56
C ILE A 68 50.75 18.06 -1.00
N SER A 69 49.84 17.61 -0.14
CA SER A 69 49.81 16.27 0.44
C SER A 69 48.46 15.61 0.15
N GLU A 70 48.41 14.28 0.20
CA GLU A 70 47.15 13.53 0.15
C GLU A 70 46.31 13.79 1.40
N LEU A 71 44.99 13.85 1.22
CA LEU A 71 44.04 13.90 2.33
C LEU A 71 43.91 12.49 2.93
N GLU A 72 44.32 12.31 4.18
CA GLU A 72 44.10 11.06 4.90
C GLU A 72 42.59 10.83 5.05
N LYS A 73 42.06 9.80 4.40
CA LYS A 73 40.64 9.44 4.51
C LYS A 73 40.35 8.97 5.93
N ASN A 74 39.59 9.80 6.67
CA ASN A 74 39.09 9.44 8.00
C ASN A 74 38.12 8.25 7.91
N THR A 75 38.56 7.08 8.34
CA THR A 75 37.80 5.81 8.42
C THR A 75 36.55 5.85 9.31
N ASN A 76 36.41 6.86 10.18
CA ASN A 76 35.26 7.00 11.11
C ASN A 76 33.92 7.35 10.44
N ILE A 77 33.91 7.92 9.23
CA ILE A 77 32.66 8.32 8.54
C ILE A 77 31.96 7.11 7.93
N GLU A 78 32.72 6.14 7.40
CA GLU A 78 32.17 4.91 6.83
C GLU A 78 31.53 4.02 7.89
N GLN A 79 32.10 3.97 9.10
CA GLN A 79 31.58 3.16 10.20
C GLN A 79 30.22 3.67 10.71
N ASN A 80 30.09 4.98 10.96
CA ASN A 80 28.82 5.61 11.36
C ASN A 80 27.72 5.49 10.29
N THR A 81 28.10 5.52 9.01
CA THR A 81 27.13 5.39 7.91
C THR A 81 26.61 3.96 7.80
N ASN A 82 27.48 2.96 8.00
CA ASN A 82 27.09 1.56 7.99
C ASN A 82 26.17 1.20 9.17
N ASP A 83 26.43 1.73 10.36
CA ASP A 83 25.56 1.52 11.53
C ASP A 83 24.17 2.13 11.30
N LEU A 84 24.10 3.34 10.74
CA LEU A 84 22.83 3.99 10.41
C LEU A 84 22.02 3.19 9.36
N ILE A 85 22.69 2.70 8.32
CA ILE A 85 22.09 1.84 7.28
C ILE A 85 21.57 0.54 7.90
N GLN A 86 22.31 -0.03 8.86
CA GLN A 86 21.89 -1.26 9.54
C GLN A 86 20.64 -1.03 10.40
N TYR A 87 20.59 0.05 11.17
CA TYR A 87 19.39 0.43 11.93
C TYR A 87 18.18 0.66 11.02
N GLN A 88 18.36 1.36 9.89
CA GLN A 88 17.29 1.57 8.92
C GLN A 88 16.78 0.25 8.31
N ARG A 89 17.69 -0.67 7.97
CA ARG A 89 17.31 -2.01 7.46
C ARG A 89 16.51 -2.82 8.49
N GLN A 90 16.90 -2.76 9.77
CA GLN A 90 16.17 -3.42 10.86
C GLN A 90 14.77 -2.84 11.03
N GLU A 91 14.63 -1.52 11.00
CA GLU A 91 13.34 -0.85 11.15
C GLU A 91 12.42 -1.11 9.96
N ILE A 92 12.95 -1.10 8.73
CA ILE A 92 12.20 -1.52 7.53
C ILE A 92 11.69 -2.95 7.71
N LYS A 93 12.53 -3.87 8.20
CA LYS A 93 12.14 -5.27 8.41
C LYS A 93 11.07 -5.40 9.51
N ARG A 94 11.16 -4.62 10.58
CA ARG A 94 10.14 -4.54 11.65
C ARG A 94 8.81 -4.04 11.11
N LEU A 95 8.82 -2.93 10.36
CA LEU A 95 7.63 -2.33 9.76
C LEU A 95 6.99 -3.22 8.69
N GLN A 96 7.80 -3.96 7.93
CA GLN A 96 7.30 -4.98 7.01
C GLN A 96 6.59 -6.11 7.77
N TYR A 97 7.20 -6.63 8.83
CA TYR A 97 6.59 -7.66 9.67
C TYR A 97 5.30 -7.19 10.34
N GLU A 98 5.28 -5.95 10.85
CA GLU A 98 4.09 -5.35 11.47
C GLU A 98 2.96 -5.13 10.44
N ASN A 99 3.29 -4.64 9.25
CA ASN A 99 2.33 -4.56 8.14
C ASN A 99 1.78 -5.93 7.75
N ASP A 100 2.62 -6.96 7.67
CA ASP A 100 2.18 -8.30 7.31
C ASP A 100 1.27 -8.89 8.40
N ARG A 101 1.57 -8.63 9.69
CA ARG A 101 0.68 -8.99 10.80
C ARG A 101 -0.67 -8.28 10.75
N LEU A 102 -0.68 -6.98 10.45
CA LEU A 102 -1.90 -6.18 10.33
C LEU A 102 -2.73 -6.55 9.09
N LYS A 103 -2.07 -6.96 8.00
CA LYS A 103 -2.75 -7.53 6.82
C LYS A 103 -3.37 -8.89 7.13
N GLN A 104 -2.76 -9.69 7.99
CA GLN A 104 -3.29 -11.00 8.39
C GLN A 104 -4.40 -10.90 9.46
N ASN A 105 -4.36 -9.87 10.31
CA ASN A 105 -5.33 -9.64 11.38
C ASN A 105 -5.87 -8.21 11.32
N SER A 106 -6.48 -7.82 10.21
CA SER A 106 -7.05 -6.48 10.17
C SER A 106 -8.23 -6.42 11.16
N VAL A 107 -8.36 -5.30 11.86
CA VAL A 107 -9.39 -5.08 12.91
C VAL A 107 -10.79 -5.48 12.44
N GLU A 108 -11.09 -5.29 11.16
CA GLU A 108 -12.37 -5.62 10.55
C GLU A 108 -12.61 -7.14 10.43
N SER A 109 -11.57 -7.96 10.32
CA SER A 109 -11.68 -9.42 10.37
C SER A 109 -12.14 -9.88 11.74
N ILE A 110 -11.56 -9.27 12.78
CA ILE A 110 -11.90 -9.52 14.18
C ILE A 110 -13.35 -9.07 14.40
N LEU A 111 -13.68 -7.84 14.02
CA LEU A 111 -15.05 -7.30 14.11
C LEU A 111 -16.07 -8.19 13.38
N PHE A 112 -15.73 -8.71 12.19
CA PHE A 112 -16.59 -9.65 11.47
C PHE A 112 -16.69 -10.99 12.21
N SER A 113 -15.59 -11.54 12.72
CA SER A 113 -15.60 -12.80 13.46
C SER A 113 -16.42 -12.71 14.74
N GLU A 114 -16.39 -11.57 15.41
CA GLU A 114 -17.11 -11.28 16.65
C GLU A 114 -18.57 -10.87 16.42
N GLN A 115 -18.99 -10.54 15.18
CA GLN A 115 -20.40 -10.23 14.91
C GLN A 115 -21.29 -11.40 15.32
N GLU A 116 -22.25 -11.10 16.19
CA GLU A 116 -23.38 -11.97 16.49
C GLU A 116 -24.30 -12.07 15.28
N TYR A 117 -24.84 -13.28 15.06
CA TYR A 117 -25.76 -13.54 13.96
C TYR A 117 -26.74 -14.64 14.35
N ASP A 118 -27.93 -14.59 13.78
CA ASP A 118 -28.97 -15.58 14.05
C ASP A 118 -28.94 -16.72 13.02
N TRP A 119 -28.45 -16.44 11.81
CA TRP A 119 -28.18 -17.42 10.77
C TRP A 119 -27.08 -16.96 9.81
N SER A 120 -26.50 -17.88 9.05
CA SER A 120 -25.41 -17.56 8.13
C SER A 120 -25.57 -18.28 6.79
N THR A 121 -24.96 -17.70 5.75
CA THR A 121 -24.76 -18.38 4.46
C THR A 121 -23.35 -18.21 3.96
N THR A 122 -22.86 -19.23 3.26
CA THR A 122 -21.66 -19.13 2.40
C THR A 122 -22.09 -19.22 0.96
N VAL A 123 -21.69 -18.24 0.14
CA VAL A 123 -22.08 -18.12 -1.25
C VAL A 123 -20.83 -18.14 -2.13
N ASP A 124 -20.77 -19.06 -3.08
CA ASP A 124 -19.70 -19.04 -4.09
C ASP A 124 -20.12 -18.16 -5.26
N ILE A 125 -19.18 -17.39 -5.80
CA ILE A 125 -19.38 -16.53 -6.98
C ILE A 125 -18.53 -17.03 -8.14
N LYS A 126 -19.10 -17.02 -9.34
CA LYS A 126 -18.40 -17.25 -10.61
C LYS A 126 -18.72 -16.11 -11.57
N ALA A 127 -17.69 -15.42 -12.04
CA ALA A 127 -17.80 -14.42 -13.09
C ALA A 127 -17.25 -14.99 -14.41
N ASN A 128 -17.96 -14.75 -15.50
CA ASN A 128 -17.49 -15.02 -16.86
C ASN A 128 -18.11 -14.02 -17.85
N LEU A 129 -17.74 -14.13 -19.13
CA LEU A 129 -18.27 -13.27 -20.21
C LEU A 129 -19.80 -13.29 -20.36
N ARG A 130 -20.48 -14.33 -19.86
CA ARG A 130 -21.94 -14.47 -19.89
C ARG A 130 -22.62 -13.92 -18.62
N GLY A 131 -21.86 -13.26 -17.75
CA GLY A 131 -22.32 -12.63 -16.52
C GLY A 131 -21.90 -13.37 -15.25
N ILE A 132 -22.50 -12.97 -14.13
CA ILE A 132 -22.18 -13.49 -12.80
C ILE A 132 -23.20 -14.52 -12.37
N LYS A 133 -22.68 -15.64 -11.87
CA LYS A 133 -23.46 -16.70 -11.24
C LYS A 133 -23.11 -16.83 -9.76
N ARG A 134 -24.09 -17.22 -8.97
CA ARG A 134 -23.92 -17.55 -7.54
C ARG A 134 -24.52 -18.91 -7.21
N ARG A 135 -24.01 -19.54 -6.17
CA ARG A 135 -24.67 -20.65 -5.48
C ARG A 135 -24.55 -20.48 -3.98
N ILE A 136 -25.58 -20.86 -3.25
CA ILE A 136 -25.50 -20.98 -1.79
C ILE A 136 -24.83 -22.32 -1.49
N LYS A 137 -23.61 -22.28 -0.96
CA LYS A 137 -22.79 -23.46 -0.66
C LYS A 137 -23.15 -24.07 0.69
N LYS A 138 -23.36 -23.21 1.69
CA LYS A 138 -23.63 -23.60 3.08
C LYS A 138 -24.66 -22.66 3.68
N ILE A 139 -25.50 -23.20 4.55
CA ILE A 139 -26.49 -22.49 5.36
C ILE A 139 -26.31 -22.98 6.80
N GLU A 140 -26.39 -22.09 7.78
CA GLU A 140 -26.34 -22.44 9.21
C GLU A 140 -27.47 -21.72 9.96
N ASN A 141 -28.07 -22.42 10.93
CA ASN A 141 -29.06 -21.88 11.88
C ASN A 141 -30.29 -21.20 11.25
N ILE A 142 -30.75 -21.69 10.09
CA ILE A 142 -31.85 -21.05 9.34
C ILE A 142 -33.20 -21.06 10.07
N GLY A 143 -33.35 -21.90 11.10
CA GLY A 143 -34.53 -21.95 11.96
C GLY A 143 -34.93 -20.60 12.57
N SER A 144 -33.96 -19.71 12.83
CA SER A 144 -34.25 -18.35 13.32
C SER A 144 -35.07 -17.53 12.31
N LEU A 145 -34.74 -17.63 11.02
CA LEU A 145 -35.49 -17.01 9.93
C LEU A 145 -36.84 -17.70 9.73
N ALA A 146 -36.87 -19.03 9.75
CA ALA A 146 -38.11 -19.80 9.61
C ALA A 146 -39.14 -19.44 10.70
N LYS A 147 -38.68 -19.30 11.95
CA LYS A 147 -39.51 -18.87 13.09
C LYS A 147 -40.14 -17.50 12.86
N HIS A 148 -39.37 -16.50 12.41
CA HIS A 148 -39.89 -15.15 12.15
C HIS A 148 -40.86 -15.09 10.97
N LEU A 149 -40.61 -15.90 9.93
CA LEU A 149 -41.49 -16.03 8.78
C LEU A 149 -42.70 -16.94 9.05
N LYS A 150 -42.84 -17.48 10.26
CA LYS A 150 -43.89 -18.42 10.69
C LYS A 150 -44.01 -19.63 9.76
N THR A 151 -42.87 -20.23 9.44
CA THR A 151 -42.76 -21.41 8.57
C THR A 151 -41.78 -22.42 9.17
N THR A 152 -41.59 -23.57 8.51
CA THR A 152 -40.60 -24.58 8.91
C THR A 152 -39.32 -24.43 8.08
N GLU A 153 -38.21 -24.99 8.56
CA GLU A 153 -36.96 -25.00 7.80
C GLU A 153 -37.14 -25.74 6.47
N GLU A 154 -37.86 -26.87 6.46
CA GLU A 154 -38.11 -27.68 5.27
C GLU A 154 -38.87 -26.90 4.19
N ALA A 155 -39.83 -26.07 4.59
CA ALA A 155 -40.58 -25.22 3.67
C ALA A 155 -39.73 -24.05 3.13
N LEU A 156 -38.71 -23.62 3.88
CA LEU A 156 -37.86 -22.48 3.54
C LEU A 156 -36.66 -22.88 2.66
N LEU A 157 -36.08 -24.05 2.89
CA LEU A 157 -34.89 -24.55 2.18
C LEU A 157 -35.01 -24.55 0.63
N PRO A 158 -36.16 -24.85 0.00
CA PRO A 158 -36.32 -24.77 -1.45
C PRO A 158 -36.05 -23.38 -2.04
N TYR A 159 -36.21 -22.30 -1.28
CA TYR A 159 -35.86 -20.95 -1.72
C TYR A 159 -34.34 -20.71 -1.69
N PHE A 160 -33.62 -21.37 -0.78
CA PHE A 160 -32.16 -21.27 -0.74
C PHE A 160 -31.48 -22.20 -1.75
N ASP A 161 -32.15 -23.29 -2.14
CA ASP A 161 -31.74 -24.25 -3.18
C ASP A 161 -30.23 -24.54 -3.20
N GLN A 162 -29.76 -25.04 -2.06
CA GLN A 162 -28.34 -25.17 -1.75
C GLN A 162 -27.61 -26.02 -2.81
N GLY A 163 -26.42 -25.54 -3.22
CA GLY A 163 -25.51 -26.23 -4.12
C GLY A 163 -25.72 -25.93 -5.61
N ARG A 164 -26.87 -25.40 -6.02
CA ARG A 164 -27.18 -25.11 -7.42
C ARG A 164 -26.76 -23.72 -7.86
N TRP A 165 -26.28 -23.62 -9.11
CA TRP A 165 -25.79 -22.38 -9.71
C TRP A 165 -26.89 -21.62 -10.43
N TYR A 166 -27.11 -20.37 -10.03
CA TYR A 166 -28.07 -19.44 -10.62
C TYR A 166 -27.38 -18.19 -11.15
N LYS A 167 -28.03 -17.46 -12.07
CA LYS A 167 -27.60 -16.09 -12.36
C LYS A 167 -27.75 -15.24 -11.10
N MET A 168 -26.87 -14.27 -10.90
CA MET A 168 -26.81 -13.46 -9.67
C MET A 168 -28.19 -12.90 -9.26
N ASN A 169 -28.90 -12.30 -10.21
CA ASN A 169 -30.19 -11.64 -9.99
C ASN A 169 -31.41 -12.57 -10.16
N ASP A 170 -31.22 -13.87 -10.39
CA ASP A 170 -32.29 -14.84 -10.70
C ASP A 170 -32.11 -16.12 -9.88
N HIS A 171 -32.01 -15.94 -8.56
CA HIS A 171 -31.88 -17.05 -7.60
C HIS A 171 -33.22 -17.27 -6.90
N PRO A 172 -33.65 -18.50 -6.58
CA PRO A 172 -34.95 -18.78 -5.96
C PRO A 172 -35.25 -17.95 -4.70
N ILE A 173 -34.21 -17.65 -3.90
CA ILE A 173 -34.30 -16.80 -2.70
C ILE A 173 -34.90 -15.41 -2.97
N ASN A 174 -34.77 -14.89 -4.19
CA ASN A 174 -35.32 -13.60 -4.57
C ASN A 174 -36.85 -13.58 -4.48
N LYS A 175 -37.52 -14.75 -4.52
CA LYS A 175 -38.98 -14.85 -4.35
C LYS A 175 -39.46 -14.49 -2.94
N ILE A 176 -38.56 -14.55 -1.95
CA ILE A 176 -38.88 -14.23 -0.55
C ILE A 176 -38.12 -13.01 -0.04
N ILE A 177 -37.36 -12.30 -0.90
CA ILE A 177 -36.76 -11.01 -0.55
C ILE A 177 -37.70 -9.92 -1.03
N THR A 178 -37.93 -8.88 -0.21
CA THR A 178 -38.81 -7.78 -0.60
C THR A 178 -38.29 -7.06 -1.85
N SER A 179 -39.20 -6.53 -2.67
CA SER A 179 -38.85 -5.76 -3.87
C SER A 179 -37.92 -4.57 -3.57
N GLN A 180 -38.06 -3.96 -2.40
CA GLN A 180 -37.19 -2.85 -1.97
C GLN A 180 -35.77 -3.33 -1.70
N SER A 181 -35.60 -4.42 -0.94
CA SER A 181 -34.29 -5.03 -0.71
C SER A 181 -33.66 -5.54 -2.01
N LEU A 182 -34.44 -6.13 -2.92
CA LEU A 182 -33.95 -6.56 -4.24
C LEU A 182 -33.42 -5.39 -5.08
N LYS A 183 -34.12 -4.25 -5.11
CA LYS A 183 -33.64 -3.03 -5.80
C LYS A 183 -32.31 -2.54 -5.22
N ASN A 184 -32.18 -2.54 -3.90
CA ASN A 184 -30.96 -2.14 -3.21
C ASN A 184 -29.80 -3.13 -3.49
N LEU A 185 -30.08 -4.43 -3.46
CA LEU A 185 -29.12 -5.48 -3.78
C LEU A 185 -28.66 -5.40 -5.23
N ALA A 186 -29.54 -5.10 -6.18
CA ALA A 186 -29.20 -4.96 -7.59
C ALA A 186 -28.19 -3.82 -7.81
N LYS A 187 -28.38 -2.67 -7.16
CA LYS A 187 -27.43 -1.54 -7.21
C LYS A 187 -26.04 -1.93 -6.70
N LYS A 188 -25.97 -2.61 -5.54
CA LYS A 188 -24.71 -3.10 -4.97
C LYS A 188 -24.07 -4.19 -5.85
N THR A 189 -24.88 -5.05 -6.46
CA THR A 189 -24.43 -6.11 -7.36
C THR A 189 -23.81 -5.54 -8.62
N ASN A 190 -24.35 -4.47 -9.19
CA ASN A 190 -23.76 -3.83 -10.37
C ASN A 190 -22.38 -3.26 -10.07
N LEU A 191 -22.24 -2.52 -8.96
CA LEU A 191 -20.94 -2.04 -8.47
C LEU A 191 -19.94 -3.20 -8.29
N PHE A 192 -20.37 -4.27 -7.62
CA PHE A 192 -19.55 -5.47 -7.44
C PHE A 192 -19.17 -6.14 -8.76
N SER A 193 -20.08 -6.16 -9.73
CA SER A 193 -19.84 -6.75 -11.05
C SER A 193 -18.75 -5.98 -11.79
N GLU A 194 -18.83 -4.65 -11.80
CA GLU A 194 -17.82 -3.78 -12.40
C GLU A 194 -16.43 -4.00 -11.80
N ILE A 195 -16.36 -4.19 -10.48
CA ILE A 195 -15.10 -4.48 -9.78
C ILE A 195 -14.53 -5.83 -10.22
N ILE A 196 -15.32 -6.90 -10.21
CA ILE A 196 -14.83 -8.25 -10.58
C ILE A 196 -14.44 -8.33 -12.06
N THR A 197 -15.18 -7.69 -12.96
CA THR A 197 -14.89 -7.79 -14.39
C THR A 197 -13.67 -6.97 -14.81
N ASN A 198 -13.37 -5.87 -14.11
CA ASN A 198 -12.32 -4.93 -14.51
C ASN A 198 -10.99 -5.13 -13.75
N PHE A 199 -11.01 -5.71 -12.55
CA PHE A 199 -9.79 -5.88 -11.74
C PHE A 199 -9.26 -7.31 -11.78
N LYS A 200 -8.05 -7.49 -12.33
CA LYS A 200 -7.28 -8.75 -12.23
C LYS A 200 -6.78 -9.08 -10.81
N ASN A 201 -6.89 -8.13 -9.87
CA ASN A 201 -6.50 -8.27 -8.48
C ASN A 201 -7.60 -7.66 -7.59
N LEU A 202 -8.73 -8.35 -7.46
CA LEU A 202 -9.79 -8.03 -6.48
C LEU A 202 -9.19 -7.84 -5.08
N GLY A 203 -8.12 -8.58 -4.78
CA GLY A 203 -7.41 -8.55 -3.51
C GLY A 203 -6.84 -7.18 -3.15
N LYS A 204 -6.62 -6.26 -4.10
CA LYS A 204 -6.19 -4.86 -3.81
C LYS A 204 -7.35 -3.90 -3.54
N PHE A 205 -8.56 -4.24 -3.97
CA PHE A 205 -9.76 -3.45 -3.68
C PHE A 205 -10.38 -3.87 -2.34
N PHE A 206 -10.17 -5.14 -1.97
CA PHE A 206 -10.50 -5.72 -0.67
C PHE A 206 -9.23 -6.04 0.14
N THR A 207 -8.10 -5.36 -0.09
CA THR A 207 -6.93 -5.45 0.81
C THR A 207 -7.27 -4.67 2.06
N GLY A 208 -7.47 -5.39 3.16
CA GLY A 208 -8.16 -4.93 4.37
C GLY A 208 -9.46 -5.72 4.48
N ASP A 209 -9.72 -6.40 5.60
CA ASP A 209 -10.88 -7.30 5.76
C ASP A 209 -12.21 -6.53 5.85
N HIS A 210 -12.48 -5.66 4.88
CA HIS A 210 -13.68 -4.86 4.79
C HIS A 210 -14.87 -5.80 4.55
N PHE A 211 -15.76 -5.90 5.54
CA PHE A 211 -17.08 -6.49 5.34
C PHE A 211 -18.10 -5.40 5.03
N ILE A 212 -19.02 -5.67 4.10
CA ILE A 212 -20.09 -4.74 3.76
C ILE A 212 -21.33 -5.07 4.58
N THR A 213 -22.05 -4.04 5.02
CA THR A 213 -23.34 -4.20 5.68
C THR A 213 -24.47 -3.94 4.69
N ILE A 214 -25.46 -4.82 4.65
CA ILE A 214 -26.62 -4.73 3.77
C ILE A 214 -27.89 -5.05 4.55
N PHE A 215 -28.92 -4.23 4.39
CA PHE A 215 -30.26 -4.53 4.92
C PHE A 215 -31.02 -5.39 3.91
N VAL A 216 -31.46 -6.56 4.37
CA VAL A 216 -32.23 -7.51 3.55
C VAL A 216 -33.49 -7.89 4.32
N ASP A 217 -34.64 -7.57 3.74
CA ASP A 217 -35.92 -7.92 4.31
C ASP A 217 -36.47 -9.13 3.57
N TYR A 218 -36.90 -10.12 4.33
CA TYR A 218 -37.51 -11.34 3.83
C TYR A 218 -39.02 -11.30 4.09
N SER A 219 -39.82 -11.67 3.10
CA SER A 219 -41.27 -11.79 3.25
C SER A 219 -41.79 -13.09 2.67
N LEU A 220 -42.57 -13.81 3.46
CA LEU A 220 -43.21 -15.05 3.07
C LEU A 220 -44.61 -15.12 3.70
N ALA A 221 -45.63 -15.35 2.86
CA ALA A 221 -47.03 -15.44 3.28
C ALA A 221 -47.50 -14.26 4.17
N GLY A 222 -47.03 -13.04 3.87
CA GLY A 222 -47.37 -11.82 4.62
C GLY A 222 -46.57 -11.60 5.90
N ASN A 223 -45.77 -12.57 6.37
CA ASN A 223 -44.85 -12.36 7.48
C ASN A 223 -43.57 -11.69 6.99
N LEU A 224 -43.07 -10.71 7.73
CA LEU A 224 -41.88 -9.93 7.42
C LEU A 224 -40.78 -10.25 8.43
N CYS A 225 -39.56 -10.43 7.96
CA CYS A 225 -38.36 -10.55 8.78
C CYS A 225 -37.32 -9.56 8.26
N ARG A 226 -37.01 -8.53 9.05
CA ARG A 226 -35.97 -7.54 8.74
C ARG A 226 -34.62 -8.05 9.21
N THR A 227 -33.58 -7.91 8.38
CA THR A 227 -32.24 -8.38 8.75
C THR A 227 -31.14 -7.40 8.35
N ILE A 228 -30.08 -7.41 9.15
CA ILE A 228 -28.77 -6.85 8.82
C ILE A 228 -27.88 -8.01 8.39
N CYS A 229 -27.37 -7.95 7.17
CA CYS A 229 -26.45 -8.90 6.61
C CYS A 229 -25.05 -8.29 6.58
N TYR A 230 -24.13 -8.86 7.35
CA TYR A 230 -22.70 -8.57 7.27
C TYR A 230 -22.08 -9.53 6.26
N CYS A 231 -21.55 -9.00 5.16
CA CYS A 231 -21.01 -9.79 4.06
C CYS A 231 -19.50 -9.60 3.99
N LYS A 232 -18.74 -10.66 4.27
CA LYS A 232 -17.28 -10.68 4.09
C LYS A 232 -16.94 -11.43 2.80
N ILE A 233 -16.14 -10.80 1.96
CA ILE A 233 -15.62 -11.43 0.75
C ILE A 233 -14.30 -12.12 1.11
N ILE A 234 -14.19 -13.39 0.76
CA ILE A 234 -12.99 -14.19 0.91
C ILE A 234 -12.51 -14.53 -0.49
N GLU A 235 -11.39 -13.94 -0.87
CA GLU A 235 -10.71 -14.23 -2.12
C GLU A 235 -9.60 -15.25 -1.89
N SER A 236 -9.70 -16.35 -2.64
CA SER A 236 -8.67 -17.39 -2.74
C SER A 236 -8.61 -17.83 -4.21
N GLU A 237 -8.56 -19.13 -4.50
CA GLU A 237 -8.76 -19.65 -5.87
C GLU A 237 -10.17 -19.37 -6.42
N LYS A 238 -11.15 -19.10 -5.54
CA LYS A 238 -12.54 -18.77 -5.87
C LYS A 238 -13.04 -17.64 -4.99
N ILE A 239 -13.91 -16.80 -5.54
CA ILE A 239 -14.59 -15.74 -4.79
C ILE A 239 -15.71 -16.37 -3.95
N THR A 240 -15.60 -16.24 -2.63
CA THR A 240 -16.60 -16.71 -1.68
C THR A 240 -17.10 -15.53 -0.85
N ILE A 241 -18.40 -15.47 -0.58
CA ILE A 241 -18.99 -14.46 0.30
C ILE A 241 -19.57 -15.18 1.51
N VAL A 242 -19.12 -14.81 2.69
CA VAL A 242 -19.69 -15.26 3.97
C VAL A 242 -20.65 -14.19 4.46
N ASN A 243 -21.91 -14.53 4.60
CA ASN A 243 -22.95 -13.66 5.13
C ASN A 243 -23.30 -14.10 6.55
N LYS A 244 -23.16 -13.18 7.50
CA LYS A 244 -23.71 -13.30 8.86
C LYS A 244 -24.97 -12.44 8.92
N CYS A 245 -26.11 -13.05 9.20
CA CYS A 245 -27.42 -12.40 9.16
C CYS A 245 -27.97 -12.27 10.58
N LYS A 246 -28.17 -11.03 11.02
CA LYS A 246 -28.82 -10.69 12.29
C LYS A 246 -30.22 -10.20 12.02
N ILE A 247 -31.21 -10.77 12.68
CA ILE A 247 -32.59 -10.35 12.66
C ILE A 247 -32.71 -9.08 13.50
N ILE A 248 -33.33 -8.07 12.91
CA ILE A 248 -33.70 -6.85 13.60
C ILE A 248 -35.05 -7.16 14.23
N SER A 249 -35.06 -7.44 15.54
CA SER A 249 -36.30 -7.61 16.27
C SER A 249 -37.09 -6.29 16.20
N ASP A 250 -38.37 -6.41 15.86
CA ASP A 250 -39.36 -5.40 16.25
C ASP A 250 -39.70 -5.56 17.74
#